data_AF-A0A1I4ZCC9-F1
#
_entry.id   AF-A0A1I4ZCC9-F1
#
_cell.length_a   1.000
_cell.length_b   1.000
_cell.length_c   1.000
_cell.angle_alpha   90.00
_cell.angle_beta   90.00
_cell.angle_gamma   90.00
#
_symmetry.space_group_name_H-M   'P 1'
#
loop_
_entity.id
_entity.type
_entity.pdbx_description
1 polymer ?
#
loop_
_entity_poly.entity_id
_entity_poly.type
_entity_poly.pdbx_seq_one_letter_code
_entity_poly.pdbx_strand_id
1 'polypeptide(L)'
;MEYRKPDKKEGTPGRNVQVRHNVRFASDEGESLVKLMYERSGSSLAADLRKMWSGKNAGNANASAETKRRLDAGTYSMSMTLVFQPDTITQLFDDKGSGTPQRFVFAAASDPNIPDGEVPRPEPAKVDFPTLGREFSLEAGSVRTGLRRKHLALAQGAVIPESEMDSQRDAVVARVAALLMALDGRFDMVTEDDWRLAEMVYETSSAVRDQVLTAARERRDAERDAAVGHRARAAAVAQWESTSVNAKVHKLAEWVAHRVATKGPLTVSKLKQGRDNSERVYVESAIDHAEREGWVELRGNTVSVRIADEVAA
;
A
#
# COMPACT_ATOMS: atom_id res chain seq x y z
N MET A 1 24.61 -23.27 4.03
CA MET A 1 26.02 -22.91 4.35
C MET A 1 26.34 -23.55 5.69
N GLU A 2 27.43 -24.27 5.79
CA GLU A 2 27.94 -24.81 7.04
C GLU A 2 29.31 -24.21 7.34
N TYR A 3 29.59 -23.95 8.62
CA TYR A 3 30.88 -23.44 9.03
C TYR A 3 31.89 -24.58 9.08
N ARG A 4 32.91 -24.55 8.21
CA ARG A 4 34.05 -25.46 8.27
C ARG A 4 35.05 -24.92 9.28
N LYS A 5 35.29 -25.68 10.34
CA LYS A 5 36.31 -25.37 11.35
C LYS A 5 37.71 -25.26 10.72
N PRO A 6 38.59 -24.40 11.26
CA PRO A 6 39.95 -24.27 10.77
C PRO A 6 40.70 -25.60 10.87
N ASP A 7 41.41 -25.96 9.80
CA ASP A 7 42.27 -27.14 9.79
C ASP A 7 43.62 -26.78 10.44
N LYS A 8 43.90 -27.34 11.62
CA LYS A 8 45.13 -27.09 12.36
C LYS A 8 46.38 -27.63 11.63
N LYS A 9 46.25 -28.58 10.72
CA LYS A 9 47.39 -29.17 9.98
C LYS A 9 47.74 -28.40 8.72
N GLU A 10 46.74 -27.80 8.05
CA GLU A 10 46.94 -27.07 6.79
C GLU A 10 46.98 -25.55 6.95
N GLY A 11 46.83 -25.01 8.17
CA GLY A 11 46.83 -23.57 8.43
C GLY A 11 45.69 -22.81 7.73
N THR A 12 44.65 -23.53 7.28
CA THR A 12 43.54 -22.95 6.51
C THR A 12 42.52 -22.32 7.47
N PRO A 13 42.23 -21.01 7.35
CA PRO A 13 41.25 -20.35 8.21
C PRO A 13 39.85 -20.95 8.03
N GLY A 14 39.09 -21.02 9.13
CA GLY A 14 37.71 -21.50 9.11
C GLY A 14 36.85 -20.63 8.18
N ARG A 15 36.01 -21.27 7.36
CA ARG A 15 35.17 -20.57 6.37
C ARG A 15 33.80 -21.21 6.26
N ASN A 16 32.80 -20.40 5.93
CA ASN A 16 31.50 -20.93 5.53
C ASN A 16 31.61 -21.58 4.15
N VAL A 17 31.17 -22.82 4.04
CA VAL A 17 31.12 -23.58 2.78
C VAL A 17 29.67 -23.86 2.42
N GLN A 18 29.35 -23.71 1.14
CA GLN A 18 28.05 -24.11 0.62
C GLN A 18 28.00 -25.64 0.51
N VAL A 19 27.13 -26.26 1.32
CA VAL A 19 26.89 -27.73 1.33
C VAL A 19 25.50 -28.11 0.77
N ARG A 20 24.65 -27.11 0.54
CA ARG A 20 23.30 -27.25 0.00
C ARG A 20 23.15 -26.29 -1.16
N HIS A 21 22.49 -26.74 -2.21
CA HIS A 21 22.35 -25.96 -3.42
C HIS A 21 20.90 -25.60 -3.75
N ASN A 22 19.93 -26.31 -3.17
CA ASN A 22 18.50 -26.05 -3.41
C ASN A 22 17.88 -25.51 -2.13
N VAL A 23 17.09 -24.44 -2.24
CA VAL A 23 16.33 -23.87 -1.13
C VAL A 23 14.92 -23.49 -1.56
N ARG A 24 13.94 -23.86 -0.74
CA ARG A 24 12.57 -23.38 -0.83
C ARG A 24 12.27 -22.51 0.37
N PHE A 25 11.98 -21.24 0.12
CA PHE A 25 11.38 -20.35 1.10
C PHE A 25 9.87 -20.47 1.05
N ALA A 26 9.23 -20.58 2.20
CA ALA A 26 7.78 -20.59 2.32
C ALA A 26 7.38 -19.72 3.51
N SER A 27 6.37 -18.89 3.32
CA SER A 27 5.75 -18.10 4.38
C SER A 27 4.25 -18.02 4.11
N ASP A 28 3.47 -18.40 5.11
CA ASP A 28 2.02 -18.23 5.20
C ASP A 28 1.63 -16.76 5.49
N GLU A 29 2.57 -15.96 5.99
CA GLU A 29 2.44 -14.53 6.25
C GLU A 29 3.39 -13.69 5.39
N GLY A 30 3.08 -13.57 4.09
CA GLY A 30 3.88 -12.80 3.13
C GLY A 30 4.06 -11.32 3.50
N GLU A 31 3.12 -10.74 4.24
CA GLU A 31 3.19 -9.35 4.72
C GLU A 31 4.43 -9.11 5.58
N SER A 32 4.74 -10.02 6.51
CA SER A 32 5.90 -9.92 7.40
C SER A 32 7.21 -9.84 6.60
N LEU A 33 7.30 -10.57 5.49
CA LEU A 33 8.45 -10.51 4.60
C LEU A 33 8.52 -9.17 3.85
N VAL A 34 7.39 -8.67 3.35
CA VAL A 34 7.31 -7.38 2.64
C VAL A 34 7.71 -6.22 3.55
N LYS A 35 7.28 -6.22 4.83
CA LYS A 35 7.74 -5.25 5.83
C LYS A 35 9.26 -5.30 6.03
N LEU A 36 9.85 -6.49 6.09
CA LEU A 36 11.31 -6.64 6.17
C LEU A 36 12.05 -6.16 4.91
N MET A 37 11.40 -6.19 3.75
CA MET A 37 11.96 -5.68 2.50
C MET A 37 11.95 -4.15 2.44
N TYR A 38 10.87 -3.51 2.90
CA TYR A 38 10.64 -2.08 2.63
C TYR A 38 10.70 -1.17 3.86
N GLU A 39 10.23 -1.61 5.02
CA GLU A 39 10.16 -0.78 6.22
C GLU A 39 11.48 -0.78 7.01
N ARG A 40 12.30 -1.82 6.83
CA ARG A 40 13.60 -1.91 7.51
C ARG A 40 14.68 -1.14 6.76
N SER A 41 15.05 0.02 7.29
CA SER A 41 16.20 0.81 6.83
C SER A 41 17.47 -0.04 6.70
N GLY A 42 18.10 0.01 5.54
CA GLY A 42 19.35 -0.71 5.24
C GLY A 42 19.18 -2.20 4.89
N SER A 43 17.95 -2.69 4.73
CA SER A 43 17.70 -4.05 4.26
C SER A 43 18.11 -4.23 2.79
N SER A 44 19.05 -5.13 2.51
CA SER A 44 19.41 -5.53 1.15
C SER A 44 18.52 -6.64 0.57
N LEU A 45 17.54 -7.11 1.36
CA LEU A 45 16.81 -8.34 1.09
C LEU A 45 16.11 -8.35 -0.28
N ALA A 46 15.38 -7.28 -0.61
CA ALA A 46 14.69 -7.20 -1.90
C ALA A 46 15.67 -7.22 -3.08
N ALA A 47 16.78 -6.48 -2.96
CA ALA A 47 17.82 -6.46 -3.98
C ALA A 47 18.52 -7.83 -4.13
N ASP A 48 18.79 -8.50 -3.02
CA ASP A 48 19.41 -9.83 -3.03
C ASP A 48 18.47 -10.90 -3.57
N LEU A 49 17.17 -10.85 -3.25
CA LEU A 49 16.16 -11.73 -3.86
C LEU A 49 16.07 -11.53 -5.37
N ARG A 50 16.13 -10.29 -5.87
CA ARG A 50 16.17 -10.02 -7.32
C ARG A 50 17.44 -10.55 -7.99
N LYS A 51 18.61 -10.45 -7.33
CA LYS A 51 19.86 -11.09 -7.80
C LYS A 51 19.71 -12.61 -7.82
N MET A 52 19.12 -13.18 -6.77
CA MET A 52 18.91 -14.61 -6.63
C MET A 52 17.99 -15.17 -7.71
N TRP A 53 16.88 -14.49 -7.97
CA TRP A 53 15.95 -14.82 -9.04
C TRP A 53 16.61 -14.76 -10.43
N SER A 54 17.58 -13.87 -10.60
CA SER A 54 18.37 -13.74 -11.84
C SER A 54 19.55 -14.73 -11.91
N GLY A 55 19.71 -15.62 -10.94
CA GLY A 55 20.83 -16.56 -10.87
C GLY A 55 22.20 -15.91 -10.65
N LYS A 56 22.25 -14.67 -10.17
CA LYS A 56 23.50 -13.90 -9.97
C LYS A 56 24.11 -14.19 -8.59
N ASN A 57 25.33 -13.70 -8.37
CA ASN A 57 25.95 -13.75 -7.04
C ASN A 57 25.08 -13.01 -6.02
N ALA A 58 24.85 -13.63 -4.86
CA ALA A 58 24.06 -13.07 -3.77
C ALA A 58 24.82 -13.14 -2.43
N GLY A 59 24.55 -12.17 -1.55
CA GLY A 59 25.17 -12.09 -0.22
C GLY A 59 26.15 -10.93 -0.05
N ASN A 60 26.63 -10.76 1.18
CA ASN A 60 27.40 -9.58 1.59
C ASN A 60 28.88 -9.72 1.26
N ALA A 61 29.41 -8.76 0.49
CA ALA A 61 30.83 -8.68 0.16
C ALA A 61 31.70 -8.10 1.31
N ASN A 62 31.11 -7.26 2.17
CA ASN A 62 31.79 -6.54 3.26
C ASN A 62 31.81 -7.34 4.59
N ALA A 63 31.96 -8.65 4.53
CA ALA A 63 31.89 -9.53 5.68
C ALA A 63 33.26 -10.19 5.96
N SER A 64 33.63 -10.31 7.25
CA SER A 64 34.81 -11.05 7.70
C SER A 64 34.73 -12.53 7.26
N ALA A 65 35.86 -13.25 7.21
CA ALA A 65 35.90 -14.65 6.74
C ALA A 65 34.88 -15.58 7.45
N GLU A 66 34.55 -15.29 8.70
CA GLU A 66 33.57 -16.04 9.50
C GLU A 66 32.11 -15.64 9.20
N THR A 67 31.86 -14.40 8.79
CA THR A 67 30.51 -13.87 8.51
C THR A 67 30.17 -13.82 7.03
N LYS A 68 31.16 -14.07 6.15
CA LYS A 68 30.98 -14.08 4.70
C LYS A 68 30.02 -15.20 4.31
N ARG A 69 28.84 -14.79 3.87
CA ARG A 69 27.81 -15.65 3.28
C ARG A 69 27.64 -15.20 1.84
N ARG A 70 28.30 -15.92 0.93
CA ARG A 70 28.26 -15.67 -0.51
C ARG A 70 27.70 -16.90 -1.20
N LEU A 71 26.72 -16.67 -2.07
CA LEU A 71 26.18 -17.66 -3.00
C LEU A 71 26.63 -17.22 -4.39
N ASP A 72 27.35 -18.09 -5.09
CA ASP A 72 27.86 -17.80 -6.42
C ASP A 72 26.83 -18.17 -7.50
N ALA A 73 26.89 -17.49 -8.63
CA ALA A 73 26.02 -17.73 -9.77
C ALA A 73 26.13 -19.19 -10.24
N GLY A 74 25.00 -19.81 -10.55
CA GLY A 74 24.93 -21.20 -11.01
C GLY A 74 25.17 -22.26 -9.92
N THR A 75 25.52 -21.89 -8.68
CA THR A 75 25.73 -22.86 -7.59
C THR A 75 24.48 -23.13 -6.78
N TYR A 76 23.35 -22.49 -7.06
CA TYR A 76 22.12 -22.67 -6.30
C TYR A 76 20.85 -22.57 -7.17
N SER A 77 19.77 -23.17 -6.66
CA SER A 77 18.39 -22.97 -7.10
C SER A 77 17.55 -22.52 -5.92
N MET A 78 16.66 -21.54 -6.17
CA MET A 78 15.78 -20.96 -5.18
C MET A 78 14.34 -20.94 -5.70
N SER A 79 13.41 -21.36 -4.85
CA SER A 79 11.98 -21.07 -5.01
C SER A 79 11.45 -20.34 -3.78
N MET A 80 10.44 -19.50 -3.96
CA MET A 80 9.76 -18.83 -2.85
C MET A 80 8.25 -18.88 -3.04
N THR A 81 7.53 -19.27 -1.99
CA THR A 81 6.07 -19.27 -1.94
C THR A 81 5.63 -18.36 -0.80
N LEU A 82 4.81 -17.37 -1.11
CA LEU A 82 4.26 -16.42 -0.13
C LEU A 82 2.75 -16.45 -0.23
N VAL A 83 2.08 -16.52 0.92
CA VAL A 83 0.63 -16.39 1.02
C VAL A 83 0.31 -15.01 1.56
N PHE A 84 -0.71 -14.37 0.98
CA PHE A 84 -1.14 -13.03 1.38
C PHE A 84 -2.65 -13.01 1.59
N GLN A 85 -3.08 -12.14 2.50
CA GLN A 85 -4.46 -11.67 2.50
C GLN A 85 -4.61 -10.61 1.39
N PRO A 86 -5.80 -10.48 0.76
CA PRO A 86 -6.02 -9.49 -0.30
C PRO A 86 -5.67 -8.05 0.08
N ASP A 87 -5.79 -7.70 1.38
CA ASP A 87 -5.47 -6.36 1.88
C ASP A 87 -3.98 -6.10 2.09
N THR A 88 -3.19 -7.14 2.32
CA THR A 88 -1.78 -6.98 2.71
C THR A 88 -0.83 -7.06 1.52
N ILE A 89 -1.23 -7.74 0.45
CA ILE A 89 -0.42 -7.89 -0.77
C ILE A 89 -0.17 -6.57 -1.50
N THR A 90 -0.99 -5.54 -1.29
CA THR A 90 -0.84 -4.26 -1.99
C THR A 90 0.52 -3.61 -1.74
N GLN A 91 1.09 -3.80 -0.55
CA GLN A 91 2.41 -3.29 -0.18
C GLN A 91 3.53 -3.87 -1.07
N LEU A 92 3.39 -5.12 -1.52
CA LEU A 92 4.34 -5.73 -2.48
C LEU A 92 4.34 -4.98 -3.82
N PHE A 93 3.19 -4.44 -4.20
CA PHE A 93 3.01 -3.71 -5.46
C PHE A 93 3.41 -2.24 -5.38
N ASP A 94 3.79 -1.70 -4.22
CA ASP A 94 4.26 -0.31 -4.14
C ASP A 94 5.68 -0.15 -4.76
N ASP A 95 6.43 -1.25 -4.84
CA ASP A 95 7.79 -1.32 -5.42
C ASP A 95 7.80 -1.67 -6.93
N LYS A 96 6.89 -1.06 -7.71
CA LYS A 96 6.79 -1.32 -9.17
C LYS A 96 8.08 -0.95 -9.90
N GLY A 97 8.78 0.10 -9.45
CA GLY A 97 9.97 0.61 -10.10
C GLY A 97 11.19 -0.31 -10.03
N SER A 98 11.37 -1.09 -8.96
CA SER A 98 12.56 -1.96 -8.83
C SER A 98 12.37 -3.37 -9.38
N GLY A 99 11.14 -3.75 -9.73
CA GLY A 99 10.85 -4.98 -10.44
C GLY A 99 10.52 -6.18 -9.54
N THR A 100 10.41 -6.01 -8.21
CA THR A 100 10.15 -7.13 -7.27
C THR A 100 8.83 -7.84 -7.56
N PRO A 101 7.67 -7.15 -7.60
CA PRO A 101 6.40 -7.83 -7.83
C PRO A 101 6.32 -8.51 -9.20
N GLN A 102 7.00 -7.99 -10.21
CA GLN A 102 7.01 -8.56 -11.57
C GLN A 102 7.75 -9.91 -11.67
N ARG A 103 8.46 -10.34 -10.63
CA ARG A 103 9.19 -11.62 -10.58
C ARG A 103 8.41 -12.75 -9.93
N PHE A 104 7.19 -12.48 -9.45
CA PHE A 104 6.29 -13.46 -8.89
C PHE A 104 5.23 -13.89 -9.90
N VAL A 105 4.75 -15.12 -9.73
CA VAL A 105 3.52 -15.61 -10.34
C VAL A 105 2.47 -15.62 -9.23
N PHE A 106 1.32 -15.01 -9.49
CA PHE A 106 0.20 -14.89 -8.57
C PHE A 106 -0.85 -15.95 -8.86
N ALA A 107 -1.42 -16.54 -7.82
CA ALA A 107 -2.53 -17.47 -7.93
C ALA A 107 -3.57 -17.11 -6.88
N ALA A 108 -4.84 -17.16 -7.25
CA ALA A 108 -5.94 -17.00 -6.30
C ALA A 108 -6.04 -18.25 -5.43
N ALA A 109 -6.14 -18.05 -4.11
CA ALA A 109 -6.47 -19.12 -3.17
C ALA A 109 -7.99 -19.38 -3.12
N SER A 110 -8.80 -18.43 -3.60
CA SER A 110 -10.25 -18.55 -3.74
C SER A 110 -10.62 -19.18 -5.08
N ASP A 111 -11.47 -20.19 -5.05
CA ASP A 111 -12.05 -20.81 -6.25
C ASP A 111 -13.58 -20.86 -6.12
N PRO A 112 -14.33 -20.02 -6.88
CA PRO A 112 -15.79 -20.05 -6.87
C PRO A 112 -16.41 -21.35 -7.37
N ASN A 113 -15.63 -22.19 -8.07
CA ASN A 113 -16.06 -23.47 -8.60
C ASN A 113 -15.53 -24.64 -7.77
N ILE A 114 -15.01 -24.39 -6.56
CA ILE A 114 -14.52 -25.45 -5.68
C ILE A 114 -15.66 -26.45 -5.39
N PRO A 115 -15.46 -27.75 -5.65
CA PRO A 115 -16.47 -28.75 -5.32
C PRO A 115 -16.71 -28.81 -3.81
N ASP A 116 -17.97 -29.03 -3.40
CA ASP A 116 -18.33 -29.25 -1.98
C ASP A 116 -17.77 -30.57 -1.43
N GLY A 117 -17.47 -31.53 -2.32
CA GLY A 117 -16.94 -32.84 -1.96
C GLY A 117 -15.43 -32.83 -1.69
N GLU A 118 -14.94 -33.88 -1.03
CA GLU A 118 -13.49 -34.06 -0.84
C GLU A 118 -12.81 -34.27 -2.20
N VAL A 119 -11.92 -33.35 -2.56
CA VAL A 119 -11.05 -33.48 -3.73
C VAL A 119 -9.80 -34.25 -3.31
N PRO A 120 -9.51 -35.43 -3.91
CA PRO A 120 -8.33 -36.20 -3.54
C PRO A 120 -7.08 -35.39 -3.82
N ARG A 121 -6.19 -35.31 -2.83
CA ARG A 121 -4.91 -34.63 -2.99
C ARG A 121 -4.11 -35.33 -4.09
N PRO A 122 -3.59 -34.60 -5.10
CA PRO A 122 -2.75 -35.21 -6.11
C PRO A 122 -1.50 -35.81 -5.46
N GLU A 123 -1.07 -36.97 -5.94
CA GLU A 123 0.21 -37.54 -5.53
C GLU A 123 1.35 -36.58 -5.89
N PRO A 124 2.43 -36.53 -5.09
CA PRO A 124 3.60 -35.73 -5.42
C PRO A 124 4.15 -36.12 -6.81
N ALA A 125 4.29 -35.14 -7.69
CA ALA A 125 4.93 -35.35 -8.99
C ALA A 125 6.36 -35.85 -8.78
N LYS A 126 6.69 -37.00 -9.39
CA LYS A 126 8.04 -37.55 -9.38
C LYS A 126 8.79 -37.01 -10.59
N VAL A 127 9.52 -35.91 -10.37
CA VAL A 127 10.33 -35.26 -11.41
C VAL A 127 11.79 -35.43 -11.06
N ASP A 128 12.52 -36.15 -11.90
CA ASP A 128 13.97 -36.32 -11.78
C ASP A 128 14.68 -35.10 -12.38
N PHE A 129 14.87 -34.07 -11.55
CA PHE A 129 15.59 -32.87 -11.99
C PHE A 129 17.07 -33.20 -12.27
N PRO A 130 17.62 -32.78 -13.42
CA PRO A 130 19.04 -32.91 -13.68
C PRO A 130 19.85 -32.05 -12.72
N THR A 131 21.12 -32.39 -12.57
CA THR A 131 22.09 -31.65 -11.74
C THR A 131 22.13 -30.17 -12.13
N LEU A 132 22.36 -29.30 -11.14
CA LEU A 132 22.50 -27.84 -11.32
C LEU A 132 23.50 -27.49 -12.43
N GLY A 133 23.23 -26.39 -13.15
CA GLY A 133 24.13 -25.83 -14.16
C GLY A 133 23.86 -26.29 -15.60
N ARG A 134 22.78 -27.04 -15.84
CA ARG A 134 22.35 -27.35 -17.21
C ARG A 134 21.57 -26.18 -17.81
N GLU A 135 22.02 -25.72 -18.97
CA GLU A 135 21.30 -24.73 -19.78
C GLU A 135 20.38 -25.46 -20.77
N PHE A 136 19.17 -24.92 -20.96
CA PHE A 136 18.22 -25.44 -21.94
C PHE A 136 18.01 -24.37 -23.01
N SER A 137 18.00 -24.80 -24.26
CA SER A 137 17.69 -23.91 -25.39
C SER A 137 16.18 -23.87 -25.61
N LEU A 138 15.70 -22.68 -25.98
CA LEU A 138 14.35 -22.50 -26.50
C LEU A 138 14.39 -22.83 -28.00
N GLU A 139 13.81 -23.96 -28.41
CA GLU A 139 13.49 -24.19 -29.82
C GLU A 139 12.08 -23.72 -30.08
N ALA A 140 11.93 -22.41 -30.13
CA ALA A 140 10.66 -21.81 -30.45
C ALA A 140 10.91 -20.83 -31.57
N GLY A 141 10.96 -21.35 -32.80
CA GLY A 141 11.35 -20.59 -33.99
C GLY A 141 10.62 -19.25 -34.09
N SER A 142 9.29 -19.29 -34.05
CA SER A 142 8.44 -18.11 -34.11
C SER A 142 8.53 -17.25 -32.84
N VAL A 143 8.54 -17.85 -31.66
CA VAL A 143 8.60 -17.17 -30.35
C VAL A 143 9.90 -16.41 -30.17
N ARG A 144 11.06 -17.04 -30.43
CA ARG A 144 12.38 -16.40 -30.35
C ARG A 144 12.46 -15.21 -31.29
N THR A 145 11.95 -15.38 -32.51
CA THR A 145 11.90 -14.31 -33.52
C THR A 145 10.99 -13.17 -33.04
N GLY A 146 9.82 -13.51 -32.48
CA GLY A 146 8.86 -12.55 -31.91
C GLY A 146 9.44 -11.76 -30.73
N LEU A 147 10.06 -12.43 -29.75
CA LEU A 147 10.74 -11.82 -28.61
C LEU A 147 11.83 -10.87 -29.06
N ARG A 148 12.68 -11.29 -30.00
CA ARG A 148 13.75 -10.45 -30.54
C ARG A 148 13.19 -9.21 -31.23
N ARG A 149 12.12 -9.35 -32.03
CA ARG A 149 11.44 -8.23 -32.68
C ARG A 149 10.86 -7.27 -31.65
N LYS A 150 10.15 -7.78 -30.64
CA LYS A 150 9.58 -7.00 -29.54
C LYS A 150 10.67 -6.22 -28.79
N HIS A 151 11.74 -6.87 -28.36
CA HIS A 151 12.83 -6.23 -27.61
C HIS A 151 13.56 -5.18 -28.46
N LEU A 152 13.73 -5.43 -29.76
CA LEU A 152 14.28 -4.44 -30.67
C LEU A 152 13.38 -3.20 -30.80
N ALA A 153 12.07 -3.40 -30.98
CA ALA A 153 11.11 -2.29 -31.08
C ALA A 153 11.06 -1.44 -29.79
N LEU A 154 11.11 -2.09 -28.62
CA LEU A 154 11.23 -1.42 -27.33
C LEU A 154 12.54 -0.62 -27.21
N ALA A 155 13.68 -1.23 -27.56
CA ALA A 155 14.98 -0.59 -27.49
C ALA A 155 15.11 0.61 -28.47
N GLN A 156 14.39 0.56 -29.59
CA GLN A 156 14.30 1.65 -30.56
C GLN A 156 13.29 2.73 -30.17
N GLY A 157 12.50 2.54 -29.11
CA GLY A 157 11.42 3.44 -28.73
C GLY A 157 10.22 3.44 -29.70
N ALA A 158 10.14 2.46 -30.60
CA ALA A 158 9.04 2.32 -31.55
C ALA A 158 7.74 1.82 -30.89
N VAL A 159 7.87 1.20 -29.71
CA VAL A 159 6.76 0.71 -28.88
C VAL A 159 7.00 1.15 -27.44
N ILE A 160 5.94 1.58 -26.76
CA ILE A 160 5.95 1.88 -25.33
C ILE A 160 5.32 0.67 -24.61
N PRO A 161 5.91 0.16 -23.51
CA PRO A 161 5.29 -0.89 -22.72
C PRO A 161 3.89 -0.50 -22.25
N GLU A 162 2.91 -1.39 -22.44
CA GLU A 162 1.52 -1.16 -22.01
C GLU A 162 1.39 -1.07 -20.49
N SER A 163 2.23 -1.80 -19.75
CA SER A 163 2.23 -1.82 -18.29
C SER A 163 3.64 -2.00 -17.73
N GLU A 164 4.01 -1.16 -16.75
CA GLU A 164 5.26 -1.31 -15.98
C GLU A 164 5.31 -2.63 -15.19
N MET A 165 4.14 -3.21 -14.90
CA MET A 165 4.00 -4.48 -14.21
C MET A 165 4.37 -5.68 -15.08
N ASP A 166 4.61 -5.49 -16.37
CA ASP A 166 5.00 -6.55 -17.31
C ASP A 166 6.48 -6.48 -17.71
N SER A 167 7.27 -5.64 -17.02
CA SER A 167 8.71 -5.47 -17.28
C SER A 167 9.56 -6.73 -17.15
N GLN A 168 9.05 -7.79 -16.50
CA GLN A 168 9.70 -9.09 -16.39
C GLN A 168 8.89 -10.24 -17.03
N ARG A 169 7.82 -9.95 -17.77
CA ARG A 169 6.93 -10.95 -18.39
C ARG A 169 7.70 -12.06 -19.10
N ASP A 170 8.50 -11.69 -20.10
CA ASP A 170 9.15 -12.66 -20.98
C ASP A 170 10.12 -13.57 -20.20
N ALA A 171 10.73 -13.04 -19.14
CA ALA A 171 11.63 -13.78 -18.27
C ALA A 171 10.89 -14.70 -17.28
N VAL A 172 9.67 -14.35 -16.86
CA VAL A 172 8.77 -15.22 -16.09
C VAL A 172 8.22 -16.34 -16.98
N VAL A 173 7.68 -15.99 -18.16
CA VAL A 173 7.13 -16.97 -19.12
C VAL A 173 8.18 -17.99 -19.51
N ALA A 174 9.40 -17.57 -19.85
CA ALA A 174 10.49 -18.50 -20.19
C ALA A 174 10.82 -19.48 -19.04
N ARG A 175 10.81 -19.01 -17.79
CA ARG A 175 11.04 -19.87 -16.61
C ARG A 175 9.90 -20.86 -16.39
N VAL A 176 8.66 -20.39 -16.50
CA VAL A 176 7.47 -21.25 -16.35
C VAL A 176 7.46 -22.31 -17.45
N ALA A 177 7.77 -21.96 -18.70
CA ALA A 177 7.85 -22.92 -19.80
C ALA A 177 8.90 -24.01 -19.55
N ALA A 178 10.09 -23.63 -19.05
CA ALA A 178 11.12 -24.60 -18.64
C ALA A 178 10.66 -25.50 -17.47
N LEU A 179 9.91 -24.96 -16.51
CA LEU A 179 9.36 -25.75 -15.41
C LEU A 179 8.25 -26.71 -15.87
N LEU A 180 7.43 -26.32 -16.84
CA LEU A 180 6.40 -27.17 -17.45
C LEU A 180 7.03 -28.30 -18.26
N MET A 181 8.05 -28.01 -19.07
CA MET A 181 8.86 -29.03 -19.76
C MET A 181 9.45 -30.04 -18.75
N ALA A 182 10.04 -29.55 -17.66
CA ALA A 182 10.59 -30.40 -16.61
C ALA A 182 9.52 -31.26 -15.91
N LEU A 183 8.34 -30.69 -15.67
CA LEU A 183 7.19 -31.41 -15.08
C LEU A 183 6.69 -32.53 -16.00
N ASP A 184 6.82 -32.36 -17.31
CA ASP A 184 6.55 -33.35 -18.36
C ASP A 184 7.69 -34.39 -18.51
N GLY A 185 8.72 -34.35 -17.64
CA GLY A 185 9.86 -35.26 -17.67
C GLY A 185 10.86 -35.00 -18.80
N ARG A 186 10.71 -33.88 -19.52
CA ARG A 186 11.62 -33.45 -20.60
C ARG A 186 12.69 -32.49 -20.07
N PHE A 187 13.90 -32.62 -20.61
CA PHE A 187 15.09 -31.83 -20.21
C PHE A 187 16.03 -31.55 -21.38
N ASP A 188 15.49 -31.58 -22.58
CA ASP A 188 16.20 -31.35 -23.83
C ASP A 188 15.90 -29.94 -24.34
N MET A 189 14.62 -29.59 -24.46
CA MET A 189 14.21 -28.43 -25.25
C MET A 189 12.82 -27.91 -24.91
N VAL A 190 12.70 -26.59 -24.76
CA VAL A 190 11.40 -25.92 -24.55
C VAL A 190 10.72 -25.70 -25.91
N THR A 191 9.50 -26.20 -26.03
CA THR A 191 8.68 -26.16 -27.25
C THR A 191 7.75 -24.93 -27.30
N GLU A 192 7.11 -24.70 -28.45
CA GLU A 192 6.06 -23.66 -28.57
C GLU A 192 4.83 -23.96 -27.70
N ASP A 193 4.50 -25.24 -27.46
CA ASP A 193 3.40 -25.61 -26.56
C ASP A 193 3.72 -25.33 -25.08
N ASP A 194 4.97 -25.59 -24.65
CA ASP A 194 5.44 -25.22 -23.31
C ASP A 194 5.33 -23.70 -23.09
N TRP A 195 5.69 -22.92 -24.12
CA TRP A 195 5.56 -21.47 -24.10
C TRP A 195 4.10 -21.03 -24.00
N ARG A 196 3.22 -21.60 -24.85
CA ARG A 196 1.79 -21.29 -24.86
C ARG A 196 1.13 -21.57 -23.50
N LEU A 197 1.45 -22.71 -22.87
CA LEU A 197 0.97 -23.02 -21.53
C LEU A 197 1.51 -22.05 -20.48
N ALA A 198 2.78 -21.66 -20.59
CA ALA A 198 3.37 -20.66 -19.70
C ALA A 198 2.74 -19.27 -19.85
N GLU A 199 2.30 -18.89 -21.06
CA GLU A 199 1.53 -17.67 -21.28
C GLU A 199 0.18 -17.73 -20.59
N MET A 200 -0.55 -18.85 -20.67
CA MET A 200 -1.82 -19.03 -19.94
C MET A 200 -1.63 -18.87 -18.41
N VAL A 201 -0.53 -19.40 -17.87
CA VAL A 201 -0.18 -19.22 -16.44
C VAL A 201 0.08 -17.74 -16.13
N TYR A 202 0.84 -17.05 -16.97
CA TYR A 202 1.15 -15.63 -16.78
C TYR A 202 -0.09 -14.75 -16.89
N GLU A 203 -0.99 -15.02 -17.83
CA GLU A 203 -2.26 -14.31 -18.02
C GLU A 203 -3.16 -14.48 -16.81
N THR A 204 -3.30 -15.71 -16.30
CA THR A 204 -4.04 -15.99 -15.06
C THR A 204 -3.44 -15.22 -13.88
N SER A 205 -2.11 -15.23 -13.75
CA SER A 205 -1.39 -14.49 -12.72
C SER A 205 -1.61 -12.98 -12.81
N SER A 206 -1.61 -12.45 -14.03
CA SER A 206 -1.83 -11.02 -14.29
C SER A 206 -3.26 -10.62 -13.95
N ALA A 207 -4.24 -11.47 -14.30
CA ALA A 207 -5.64 -11.25 -13.93
C ALA A 207 -5.83 -11.21 -12.40
N VAL A 208 -5.21 -12.13 -11.66
CA VAL A 208 -5.25 -12.12 -10.18
C VAL A 208 -4.64 -10.84 -9.62
N ARG A 209 -3.45 -10.44 -10.12
CA ARG A 209 -2.79 -9.18 -9.73
C ARG A 209 -3.72 -7.98 -9.96
N ASP A 210 -4.32 -7.89 -11.14
CA ASP A 210 -5.11 -6.74 -11.55
C ASP A 210 -6.45 -6.67 -10.80
N GLN A 211 -7.06 -7.82 -10.48
CA GLN A 211 -8.22 -7.91 -9.59
C GLN A 211 -7.91 -7.36 -8.20
N VAL A 212 -6.78 -7.77 -7.60
CA VAL A 212 -6.40 -7.29 -6.27
C VAL A 212 -6.10 -5.78 -6.28
N LEU A 213 -5.38 -5.29 -7.30
CA LEU A 213 -5.09 -3.85 -7.42
C LEU A 213 -6.37 -3.03 -7.62
N THR A 214 -7.33 -3.53 -8.39
CA THR A 214 -8.63 -2.88 -8.58
C THR A 214 -9.41 -2.82 -7.27
N ALA A 215 -9.56 -3.96 -6.59
CA ALA A 215 -10.28 -4.03 -5.32
C ALA A 215 -9.63 -3.14 -4.23
N ALA A 216 -8.29 -3.04 -4.22
CA ALA A 216 -7.58 -2.15 -3.30
C ALA A 216 -7.82 -0.66 -3.60
N ARG A 217 -7.95 -0.28 -4.87
CA ARG A 217 -8.30 1.10 -5.27
C ARG A 217 -9.71 1.44 -4.84
N GLU A 218 -10.67 0.57 -5.13
CA GLU A 218 -12.07 0.75 -4.75
C GLU A 218 -12.24 0.91 -3.23
N ARG A 219 -11.53 0.11 -2.43
CA ARG A 219 -11.52 0.25 -0.96
C ARG A 219 -10.98 1.60 -0.52
N ARG A 220 -9.85 2.04 -1.07
CA ARG A 220 -9.25 3.35 -0.74
C ARG A 220 -10.15 4.52 -1.11
N ASP A 221 -10.83 4.43 -2.26
CA ASP A 221 -11.77 5.46 -2.71
C ASP A 221 -12.99 5.51 -1.79
N ALA A 222 -13.56 4.35 -1.42
CA ALA A 222 -14.67 4.25 -0.48
C ALA A 222 -14.31 4.81 0.92
N GLU A 223 -13.12 4.50 1.43
CA GLU A 223 -12.62 5.04 2.70
C GLU A 223 -12.45 6.57 2.64
N ARG A 224 -11.93 7.08 1.53
CA ARG A 224 -11.78 8.52 1.30
C ARG A 224 -13.13 9.21 1.27
N ASP A 225 -14.09 8.67 0.54
CA ASP A 225 -15.44 9.22 0.42
C ASP A 225 -16.18 9.20 1.77
N ALA A 226 -16.03 8.11 2.53
CA ALA A 226 -16.56 8.02 3.88
C ALA A 226 -15.95 9.10 4.79
N ALA A 227 -14.62 9.30 4.75
CA ALA A 227 -13.92 10.31 5.53
C ALA A 227 -14.37 11.74 5.16
N VAL A 228 -14.53 12.04 3.88
CA VAL A 228 -15.08 13.32 3.40
C VAL A 228 -16.52 13.51 3.89
N GLY A 229 -17.37 12.49 3.78
CA GLY A 229 -18.74 12.52 4.25
C GLY A 229 -18.86 12.71 5.78
N HIS A 230 -17.95 12.13 6.56
CA HIS A 230 -17.87 12.37 8.01
C HIS A 230 -17.47 13.82 8.33
N ARG A 231 -16.46 14.36 7.64
CA ARG A 231 -16.03 15.77 7.83
C ARG A 231 -17.12 16.76 7.42
N ALA A 232 -17.79 16.52 6.30
CA ALA A 232 -18.89 17.37 5.83
C ALA A 232 -20.06 17.40 6.83
N ARG A 233 -20.44 16.22 7.38
CA ARG A 233 -21.46 16.14 8.44
C ARG A 233 -21.05 16.89 9.70
N ALA A 234 -19.82 16.71 10.17
CA ALA A 234 -19.30 17.42 11.34
C ALA A 234 -19.29 18.95 11.14
N ALA A 235 -18.86 19.41 9.96
CA ALA A 235 -18.87 20.84 9.61
C ALA A 235 -20.29 21.41 9.53
N ALA A 236 -21.25 20.65 8.97
CA ALA A 236 -22.65 21.07 8.92
C ALA A 236 -23.27 21.21 10.31
N VAL A 237 -22.99 20.27 11.24
CA VAL A 237 -23.43 20.36 12.63
C VAL A 237 -22.84 21.58 13.32
N ALA A 238 -21.52 21.78 13.23
CA ALA A 238 -20.85 22.94 13.83
C ALA A 238 -21.38 24.27 13.26
N GLN A 239 -21.63 24.33 11.96
CA GLN A 239 -22.20 25.52 11.31
C GLN A 239 -23.64 25.78 11.78
N TRP A 240 -24.46 24.74 11.91
CA TRP A 240 -25.83 24.86 12.43
C TRP A 240 -25.85 25.31 13.89
N GLU A 241 -24.96 24.79 14.73
CA GLU A 241 -24.81 25.21 16.13
C GLU A 241 -24.39 26.69 16.21
N SER A 242 -23.38 27.10 15.44
CA SER A 242 -22.93 28.49 15.38
C SER A 242 -24.04 29.44 14.93
N THR A 243 -24.77 29.08 13.87
CA THR A 243 -25.91 29.87 13.35
C THR A 243 -27.02 29.98 14.39
N SER A 244 -27.32 28.88 15.09
CA SER A 244 -28.35 28.82 16.14
C SER A 244 -27.98 29.68 17.35
N VAL A 245 -26.71 29.67 17.77
CA VAL A 245 -26.21 30.54 18.84
C VAL A 245 -26.29 32.01 18.43
N ASN A 246 -25.84 32.36 17.22
CA ASN A 246 -25.91 33.73 16.71
C ASN A 246 -27.36 34.25 16.65
N ALA A 247 -28.32 33.43 16.22
CA ALA A 247 -29.73 33.80 16.20
C ALA A 247 -30.30 34.05 17.62
N LYS A 248 -29.87 33.27 18.62
CA LYS A 248 -30.25 33.50 20.03
C LYS A 248 -29.65 34.80 20.55
N VAL A 249 -28.37 35.05 20.28
CA VAL A 249 -27.67 36.28 20.67
C VAL A 249 -28.35 37.51 20.06
N HIS A 250 -28.72 37.46 18.77
CA HIS A 250 -29.43 38.56 18.11
C HIS A 250 -30.79 38.86 18.75
N LYS A 251 -31.65 37.85 18.95
CA LYS A 251 -32.95 38.03 19.61
C LYS A 251 -32.80 38.57 21.03
N LEU A 252 -31.77 38.12 21.74
CA LEU A 252 -31.48 38.60 23.08
C LEU A 252 -30.98 40.04 23.07
N ALA A 253 -30.19 40.43 22.06
CA ALA A 253 -29.72 41.79 21.84
C ALA A 253 -30.88 42.75 21.56
N GLU A 254 -31.84 42.34 20.71
CA GLU A 254 -33.08 43.09 20.46
C GLU A 254 -33.87 43.30 21.75
N TRP A 255 -33.98 42.25 22.57
CA TRP A 255 -34.63 42.38 23.88
C TRP A 255 -33.88 43.29 24.83
N VAL A 256 -32.55 43.22 24.90
CA VAL A 256 -31.74 44.11 25.75
C VAL A 256 -32.02 45.56 25.36
N ALA A 257 -31.94 45.89 24.07
CA ALA A 257 -32.21 47.22 23.54
C ALA A 257 -33.63 47.70 23.90
N HIS A 258 -34.64 46.86 23.65
CA HIS A 258 -36.02 47.18 24.01
C HIS A 258 -36.22 47.38 25.51
N ARG A 259 -35.54 46.56 26.33
CA ARG A 259 -35.68 46.60 27.80
C ARG A 259 -35.09 47.87 28.39
N VAL A 260 -33.91 48.30 27.95
CA VAL A 260 -33.29 49.55 28.41
C VAL A 260 -34.01 50.78 27.86
N ALA A 261 -34.59 50.71 26.66
CA ALA A 261 -35.44 51.78 26.13
C ALA A 261 -36.71 51.97 26.97
N THR A 262 -37.31 50.88 27.45
CA THR A 262 -38.56 50.92 28.21
C THR A 262 -38.36 51.23 29.69
N LYS A 263 -37.27 50.74 30.30
CA LYS A 263 -37.03 50.80 31.76
C LYS A 263 -35.95 51.81 32.17
N GLY A 264 -35.31 52.47 31.20
CA GLY A 264 -34.13 53.29 31.43
C GLY A 264 -32.86 52.45 31.62
N PRO A 265 -31.72 53.09 31.97
CA PRO A 265 -30.44 52.42 32.12
C PRO A 265 -30.47 51.26 33.13
N LEU A 266 -29.96 50.10 32.75
CA LEU A 266 -29.95 48.89 33.58
C LEU A 266 -28.54 48.33 33.72
N THR A 267 -28.22 47.71 34.86
CA THR A 267 -26.94 47.02 35.02
C THR A 267 -26.95 45.65 34.33
N VAL A 268 -25.78 45.16 33.91
CA VAL A 268 -25.63 43.83 33.29
C VAL A 268 -26.22 42.73 34.19
N SER A 269 -26.03 42.84 35.51
CA SER A 269 -26.60 41.90 36.49
C SER A 269 -28.15 41.90 36.47
N LYS A 270 -28.79 43.07 36.37
CA LYS A 270 -30.25 43.17 36.26
C LYS A 270 -30.77 42.59 34.92
N LEU A 271 -30.02 42.77 33.84
CA LEU A 271 -30.36 42.17 32.54
C LEU A 271 -30.26 40.63 32.60
N LYS A 272 -29.23 40.08 33.24
CA LYS A 272 -29.11 38.62 33.48
C LYS A 272 -30.23 38.08 34.37
N GLN A 273 -30.61 38.78 35.42
CA GLN A 273 -31.71 38.38 36.31
C GLN A 273 -33.06 38.30 35.59
N GLY A 274 -33.27 39.11 34.54
CA GLY A 274 -34.49 39.11 33.74
C GLY A 274 -34.63 37.93 32.77
N ARG A 275 -33.65 37.03 32.71
CA ARG A 275 -33.62 35.87 31.81
C ARG A 275 -33.48 34.56 32.55
N ASP A 276 -33.91 33.48 31.89
CA ASP A 276 -33.76 32.13 32.40
C ASP A 276 -32.28 31.71 32.44
N ASN A 277 -32.01 30.62 33.15
CA ASN A 277 -30.64 30.17 33.39
C ASN A 277 -29.89 29.78 32.10
N SER A 278 -30.61 29.34 31.07
CA SER A 278 -30.04 28.92 29.78
C SER A 278 -29.69 30.10 28.87
N GLU A 279 -30.42 31.21 28.96
CA GLU A 279 -30.18 32.43 28.18
C GLU A 279 -29.15 33.37 28.85
N ARG A 280 -28.98 33.30 30.18
CA ARG A 280 -28.06 34.15 30.95
C ARG A 280 -26.62 34.16 30.46
N VAL A 281 -26.14 33.02 29.96
CA VAL A 281 -24.77 32.85 29.44
C VAL A 281 -24.54 33.73 28.21
N TYR A 282 -25.59 34.01 27.43
CA TYR A 282 -25.50 34.78 26.19
C TYR A 282 -25.76 36.29 26.38
N VAL A 283 -26.15 36.74 27.57
CA VAL A 283 -26.53 38.15 27.82
C VAL A 283 -25.38 39.11 27.56
N GLU A 284 -24.14 38.75 27.95
CA GLU A 284 -22.97 39.58 27.67
C GLU A 284 -22.69 39.65 26.16
N SER A 285 -22.67 38.52 25.46
CA SER A 285 -22.51 38.49 24.01
C SER A 285 -23.62 39.24 23.26
N ALA A 286 -24.84 39.27 23.81
CA ALA A 286 -25.96 40.03 23.28
C ALA A 286 -25.80 41.54 23.49
N ILE A 287 -25.25 41.98 24.63
CA ILE A 287 -24.91 43.39 24.86
C ILE A 287 -23.80 43.82 23.88
N ASP A 288 -22.74 43.02 23.74
CA ASP A 288 -21.65 43.31 22.80
C ASP A 288 -22.12 43.35 21.34
N HIS A 289 -23.12 42.53 20.98
CA HIS A 289 -23.74 42.58 19.67
C HIS A 289 -24.60 43.84 19.51
N ALA A 290 -25.49 44.14 20.46
CA ALA A 290 -26.32 45.34 20.44
C ALA A 290 -25.50 46.64 20.42
N GLU A 291 -24.35 46.68 21.07
CA GLU A 291 -23.43 47.83 21.07
C GLU A 291 -22.75 48.01 19.71
N ARG A 292 -22.30 46.91 19.08
CA ARG A 292 -21.75 46.91 17.71
C ARG A 292 -22.77 47.36 16.67
N GLU A 293 -24.01 46.91 16.79
CA GLU A 293 -25.13 47.35 15.95
C GLU A 293 -25.60 48.78 16.28
N GLY A 294 -25.05 49.40 17.33
CA GLY A 294 -25.33 50.77 17.73
C GLY A 294 -26.67 50.98 18.42
N TRP A 295 -27.33 49.92 18.90
CA TRP A 295 -28.62 50.01 19.59
C TRP A 295 -28.48 50.49 21.04
N VAL A 296 -27.38 50.12 21.69
CA VAL A 296 -27.09 50.43 23.09
C VAL A 296 -25.64 50.89 23.26
N GLU A 297 -25.32 51.42 24.43
CA GLU A 297 -23.98 51.77 24.87
C GLU A 297 -23.74 51.17 26.26
N LEU A 298 -22.57 50.55 26.47
CA LEU A 298 -22.14 50.03 27.77
C LEU A 298 -21.17 51.01 28.45
N ARG A 299 -21.59 51.59 29.59
CA ARG A 299 -20.73 52.45 30.43
C ARG A 299 -20.47 51.76 31.76
N GLY A 300 -19.26 51.25 31.94
CA GLY A 300 -18.89 50.44 33.10
C GLY A 300 -19.71 49.16 33.15
N ASN A 301 -20.65 49.07 34.10
CA ASN A 301 -21.56 47.92 34.23
C ASN A 301 -23.03 48.26 33.91
N THR A 302 -23.27 49.42 33.31
CA THR A 302 -24.62 49.95 33.02
C THR A 302 -24.81 50.08 31.52
N VAL A 303 -25.92 49.52 31.02
CA VAL A 303 -26.34 49.55 29.61
C VAL A 303 -27.46 50.57 29.45
N SER A 304 -27.35 51.44 28.45
CA SER A 304 -28.37 52.44 28.08
C SER A 304 -28.60 52.45 26.57
N VAL A 305 -29.75 52.99 26.13
CA VAL A 305 -29.99 53.23 24.69
C VAL A 305 -28.97 54.21 24.16
N ARG A 306 -28.42 53.93 22.98
CA ARG A 306 -27.59 54.91 22.28
C ARG A 306 -28.52 55.95 21.66
N ILE A 307 -28.49 57.17 22.20
CA ILE A 307 -29.16 58.30 21.58
C ILE A 307 -28.22 58.77 20.48
N ALA A 308 -28.66 58.71 19.22
CA ALA A 308 -27.94 59.40 18.16
C ALA A 308 -28.01 60.89 18.50
N ASP A 309 -26.87 61.49 18.84
CA ASP A 309 -26.78 62.93 18.97
C ASP A 309 -27.28 63.53 17.65
N GLU A 310 -28.38 64.29 17.72
CA GLU A 310 -28.76 65.22 16.67
C GLU A 310 -27.53 66.07 16.37
N VAL A 311 -27.12 66.04 15.10
CA VAL A 311 -26.07 66.89 14.55
C VAL A 311 -26.37 68.33 14.93
N ALA A 312 -25.63 68.86 15.90
CA ALA A 312 -25.58 70.28 16.20
C ALA A 312 -24.71 70.95 15.13
N ALA A 313 -25.35 71.88 14.40
CA ALA A 313 -24.82 73.08 13.71
C ALA A 313 -23.49 72.96 12.93
#